data_AF-A0A723B588-F1
#
_entry.id   AF-A0A723B588-F1
#
_cell.length_a   1.000
_cell.length_b   1.000
_cell.length_c   1.000
_cell.angle_alpha   90.00
_cell.angle_beta   90.00
_cell.angle_gamma   90.00
#
_symmetry.space_group_name_H-M   'P 1'
#
loop_
_entity.id
_entity.type
_entity.pdbx_description
1 polymer ?
#
loop_
_entity_poly.entity_id
_entity_poly.type
_entity_poly.pdbx_seq_one_letter_code
_entity_poly.pdbx_strand_id
1 'polypeptide(L)' 'MRVAVTIEISNQLSEVLSVIERHLESTLLAVHLYGSAVDGGLKPYSDIDLLVTVTVRLDETTRRALIN' A
#
# COMPACT_ATOMS: atom_id res chain seq x y z
N MET A 1 -0.60 15.28 -13.68
CA MET A 1 -1.27 13.96 -13.79
C MET A 1 -1.06 13.12 -12.53
N ARG A 2 0.19 12.84 -12.10
CA ARG A 2 0.48 12.06 -10.87
C ARG A 2 -0.20 12.57 -9.59
N VAL A 3 -0.15 13.88 -9.34
CA VAL A 3 -0.80 14.49 -8.14
C VAL A 3 -2.31 14.29 -8.13
N ALA A 4 -2.98 14.34 -9.29
CA ALA A 4 -4.43 14.18 -9.36
C ALA A 4 -4.86 12.76 -9.02
N VAL A 5 -4.14 11.76 -9.54
CA VAL A 5 -4.39 10.34 -9.22
C VAL A 5 -4.21 10.08 -7.72
N THR A 6 -3.16 10.64 -7.09
CA THR A 6 -2.94 10.47 -5.64
C THR A 6 -4.07 11.07 -4.81
N ILE A 7 -4.71 12.16 -5.27
CA ILE A 7 -5.87 12.76 -4.57
C ILE A 7 -7.09 11.83 -4.66
N GLU A 8 -7.34 11.20 -5.82
CA GLU A 8 -8.49 10.30 -6.01
C GLU A 8 -8.45 9.08 -5.06
N ILE A 9 -7.26 8.58 -4.76
CA ILE A 9 -7.06 7.40 -3.90
C ILE A 9 -6.53 7.74 -2.50
N SER A 10 -6.46 9.03 -2.12
CA SER A 10 -5.77 9.45 -0.89
C SER A 10 -6.33 8.80 0.37
N ASN A 11 -7.65 8.66 0.45
CA ASN A 11 -8.30 8.07 1.62
C ASN A 11 -7.99 6.57 1.72
N GLN A 12 -8.09 5.84 0.61
CA GLN A 12 -7.74 4.40 0.57
C GLN A 12 -6.26 4.19 0.89
N LEU A 13 -5.37 5.03 0.37
CA LEU A 13 -3.95 4.98 0.71
C LEU A 13 -3.72 5.24 2.20
N SER A 14 -4.38 6.23 2.79
CA SER A 14 -4.25 6.52 4.23
C SER A 14 -4.73 5.35 5.10
N GLU A 15 -5.83 4.70 4.75
CA GLU A 15 -6.36 3.55 5.47
C GLU A 15 -5.41 2.35 5.39
N VAL A 16 -4.93 2.02 4.18
CA VAL A 16 -4.01 0.90 3.97
C VAL A 16 -2.66 1.16 4.64
N LEU A 17 -2.12 2.38 4.56
CA LEU A 17 -0.89 2.75 5.26
C LEU A 17 -1.05 2.61 6.78
N SER A 18 -2.20 2.99 7.33
CA SER A 18 -2.47 2.82 8.78
C SER A 18 -2.48 1.35 9.21
N VAL A 19 -2.98 0.44 8.38
CA VAL A 19 -2.94 -1.01 8.63
C VAL A 19 -1.50 -1.53 8.54
N ILE A 20 -0.75 -1.12 7.50
CA ILE A 20 0.65 -1.50 7.31
C ILE A 20 1.49 -1.04 8.50
N GLU A 21 1.38 0.22 8.91
CA GLU A 21 2.11 0.78 10.05
C GLU A 21 1.78 0.02 11.33
N ARG A 22 0.49 -0.14 11.65
CA ARG A 22 0.05 -0.86 12.86
C ARG A 22 0.67 -2.25 13.01
N HIS A 23 0.84 -2.97 11.91
CA HIS A 23 1.33 -4.36 11.95
C HIS A 23 2.82 -4.51 11.70
N LEU A 24 3.44 -3.57 10.97
CA LEU A 24 4.80 -3.73 10.44
C LEU A 24 5.79 -2.64 10.88
N GLU A 25 5.38 -1.61 11.62
CA GLU A 25 6.18 -0.40 11.95
C GLU A 25 7.65 -0.70 12.28
N SER A 26 7.91 -1.65 13.19
CA SER A 26 9.28 -1.97 13.65
C SER A 26 10.17 -2.66 12.61
N THR A 27 9.59 -3.13 11.50
CA THR A 27 10.25 -3.88 10.44
C THR A 27 10.13 -3.22 9.07
N LEU A 28 9.26 -2.21 8.95
CA LEU A 28 8.93 -1.56 7.69
C LEU A 28 10.12 -0.73 7.18
N LEU A 29 10.59 -1.04 5.97
CA LEU A 29 11.62 -0.27 5.29
C LEU A 29 11.02 0.77 4.34
N ALA A 30 10.02 0.36 3.57
CA ALA A 30 9.40 1.22 2.57
C ALA A 30 8.05 0.69 2.11
N VAL A 31 7.20 1.60 1.66
CA VAL A 31 5.99 1.33 0.89
C VAL A 31 6.11 2.07 -0.44
N HIS A 32 5.93 1.35 -1.54
CA HIS A 32 5.98 1.93 -2.88
C HIS A 32 4.63 1.76 -3.56
N LEU A 33 4.08 2.87 -4.06
CA LEU A 33 2.98 2.86 -5.02
C LEU A 33 3.55 2.51 -6.40
N TYR A 34 2.95 1.54 -7.08
CA TYR A 34 3.34 1.15 -8.43
C TYR A 34 2.10 0.93 -9.32
N GLY A 35 2.31 0.35 -10.50
CA GLY A 35 1.21 -0.02 -11.39
C GLY A 35 0.51 1.18 -12.03
N SER A 36 -0.78 0.97 -12.35
CA SER A 36 -1.56 1.90 -13.19
C SER A 36 -1.70 3.30 -12.59
N ALA A 37 -1.71 3.42 -11.25
CA ALA A 37 -1.74 4.71 -10.57
C ALA A 37 -0.50 5.59 -10.85
N VAL A 38 0.63 4.97 -11.17
CA VAL A 38 1.89 5.66 -11.50
C VAL A 38 2.11 5.75 -13.01
N ASP A 39 1.78 4.69 -13.74
CA ASP A 39 1.97 4.53 -15.18
C ASP A 39 0.64 4.40 -15.92
N GLY A 40 0.15 5.53 -16.45
CA GLY A 40 -1.02 5.57 -17.33
C GLY A 40 -2.31 6.10 -16.69
N GLY A 41 -2.34 6.24 -15.36
CA GLY A 41 -3.50 6.70 -14.61
C GLY A 41 -4.52 5.59 -14.35
N LEU A 42 -5.33 5.76 -13.31
CA LEU A 42 -6.37 4.81 -12.94
C LEU A 42 -7.52 4.82 -13.96
N LYS A 43 -7.96 3.64 -14.38
CA LYS A 43 -9.16 3.45 -15.21
C LYS A 43 -10.31 2.94 -14.34
N PRO A 44 -11.57 2.96 -14.83
CA PRO A 44 -12.65 2.29 -14.14
C PRO A 44 -12.28 0.83 -13.85
N TYR A 45 -12.51 0.41 -12.60
CA TYR A 45 -12.19 -0.92 -12.09
C TYR A 45 -10.69 -1.26 -11.96
N SER A 46 -9.80 -0.27 -12.09
CA SER A 46 -8.39 -0.45 -11.70
C SER A 46 -8.27 -0.67 -10.19
N ASP A 47 -7.30 -1.49 -9.82
CA ASP A 47 -6.81 -1.68 -8.46
C ASP A 47 -5.71 -0.66 -8.09
N ILE A 48 -5.27 -0.73 -6.84
CA ILE A 48 -4.15 0.06 -6.31
C ILE A 48 -3.05 -0.90 -5.89
N ASP A 49 -1.90 -0.76 -6.55
CA ASP A 49 -0.76 -1.63 -6.38
C ASP A 49 0.24 -1.06 -5.37
N LEU A 50 0.44 -1.77 -4.25
CA LEU A 50 1.44 -1.42 -3.23
C LEU A 50 2.48 -2.53 -3.06
N LEU A 51 3.76 -2.15 -3.07
CA LEU A 51 4.88 -3.03 -2.72
C LEU A 51 5.44 -2.61 -1.37
N VAL A 52 5.35 -3.51 -0.39
CA VAL A 52 5.84 -3.29 0.97
C VAL A 52 7.15 -4.05 1.18
N THR A 53 8.20 -3.36 1.61
CA THR A 53 9.50 -3.96 1.91
C THR A 53 9.74 -3.95 3.42
N VAL A 54 10.16 -5.09 3.97
CA VAL A 54 10.41 -5.28 5.40
C VAL A 54 11.81 -5.86 5.65
N THR A 55 12.40 -5.57 6.81
CA THR A 55 13.74 -6.04 7.19
C THR A 55 13.80 -7.52 7.56
N VAL A 56 12.67 -8.10 7.97
CA VAL A 56 12.58 -9.47 8.45
C VAL A 56 11.38 -10.18 7.84
N ARG A 57 11.46 -11.51 7.75
CA ARG A 57 10.34 -12.33 7.30
C ARG A 57 9.17 -12.21 8.29
N LEU A 58 7.97 -11.97 7.78
CA LEU A 58 6.76 -11.94 8.60
C LEU A 58 6.41 -13.35 9.10
N ASP A 59 6.01 -13.43 10.37
CA ASP A 59 5.35 -14.62 10.89
C ASP A 59 3.92 -14.75 10.35
N GLU A 60 3.33 -15.93 10.54
CA GLU A 60 2.00 -16.24 10.01
C GLU A 60 0.91 -15.37 10.64
N THR A 61 1.04 -15.05 11.93
CA THR A 61 0.06 -14.23 12.67
C THR A 61 0.00 -12.83 12.09
N THR A 62 1.15 -12.20 11.90
CA THR A 62 1.30 -10.86 11.32
C THR A 62 0.82 -10.85 9.88
N ARG A 63 1.20 -11.87 9.08
CA ARG A 63 0.74 -11.96 7.68
C ARG A 63 -0.78 -12.05 7.58
N ARG A 64 -1.45 -12.79 8.47
CA ARG A 64 -2.91 -12.89 8.49
C ARG A 64 -3.58 -11.60 8.96
N ALA A 65 -2.98 -10.88 9.90
CA ALA A 65 -3.52 -9.62 10.37
C ALA A 65 -3.55 -8.52 9.29
N LEU A 66 -2.74 -8.65 8.23
CA LEU A 66 -2.74 -7.72 7.09
C LEU A 66 -3.94 -7.91 6.13
N ILE A 67 -4.61 -9.07 6.15
CA ILE A 67 -5.64 -9.44 5.16
C ILE A 67 -7.03 -9.69 5.77
N ASN A 68 -7.16 -9.51 7.09
CA ASN A 68 -8.39 -9.77 7.86
C ASN A 68 -8.98 -8.47 8.40
#